data_AF-A0A8C4WVG4-F1
#
_entry.id   AF-A0A8C4WVG4-F1
#
_cell.length_a   1.000
_cell.length_b   1.000
_cell.length_c   1.000
_cell.angle_alpha   90.00
_cell.angle_beta   90.00
_cell.angle_gamma   90.00
#
_symmetry.space_group_name_H-M   'P 1'
#
loop_
_entity.id
_entity.type
_entity.pdbx_description
1 polymer ?
#
loop_
_entity_poly.entity_id
_entity_poly.type
_entity_poly.pdbx_seq_one_letter_code
_entity_poly.pdbx_strand_id
1 'polypeptide(L)'
;MSETPTEPAFLPDPQDGRLYLMGSQSGLVKLPFSIPELVHAAPCRTSDGLLYTGKKQDSWSVIDAWTGRREQLTGSYSPSSSSDLESCLIYIGRKVYTLSIYDMRTRALRWNVTYYHYSAEPLEDTSAYGRF
;
A
#
# COMPACT_ATOMS: atom_id res chain seq x y z
N MET A 1 36.69 -3.47 22.14
CA MET A 1 35.50 -4.20 21.64
C MET A 1 34.91 -3.33 20.55
N SER A 2 34.99 -3.76 19.29
CA SER A 2 34.43 -3.04 18.15
C SER A 2 32.92 -3.25 18.14
N GLU A 3 32.15 -2.19 18.44
CA GLU A 3 30.72 -2.17 18.19
C GLU A 3 30.51 -2.32 16.68
N THR A 4 29.87 -3.39 16.25
CA THR A 4 29.38 -3.51 14.87
C THR A 4 28.40 -2.35 14.63
N PRO A 5 28.55 -1.53 13.59
CA PRO A 5 27.57 -0.49 13.30
C PRO A 5 26.24 -1.19 13.05
N THR A 6 25.28 -0.97 13.95
CA THR A 6 23.91 -1.46 13.81
C THR A 6 23.39 -0.95 12.47
N GLU A 7 23.06 -1.85 11.55
CA GLU A 7 22.48 -1.45 10.28
C GLU A 7 21.22 -0.61 10.56
N PRO A 8 21.05 0.54 9.87
CA PRO A 8 19.90 1.39 10.11
C PRO A 8 18.61 0.63 9.78
N ALA A 9 17.70 0.55 10.74
CA ALA A 9 16.40 -0.08 10.56
C ALA A 9 15.40 0.93 9.97
N PHE A 10 14.72 0.55 8.89
CA PHE A 10 13.61 1.32 8.33
C PHE A 10 12.30 0.90 8.96
N LEU A 11 11.56 1.86 9.52
CA LEU A 11 10.27 1.66 10.17
C LEU A 11 9.19 2.42 9.41
N PRO A 12 8.26 1.72 8.73
CA PRO A 12 7.11 2.38 8.12
C PRO A 12 6.03 2.71 9.15
N ASP A 13 5.44 3.89 9.02
CA ASP A 13 4.23 4.29 9.71
C ASP A 13 3.06 3.43 9.20
N PRO A 14 2.32 2.72 10.07
CA PRO A 14 1.18 1.92 9.65
C PRO A 14 -0.01 2.75 9.14
N GLN A 15 -0.08 4.05 9.46
CA GLN A 15 -1.20 4.91 9.05
C GLN A 15 -1.06 5.39 7.61
N ASP A 16 0.13 5.88 7.24
CA ASP A 16 0.35 6.57 5.97
C ASP A 16 1.55 6.05 5.17
N GLY A 17 2.32 5.11 5.71
CA GLY A 17 3.50 4.54 5.06
C GLY A 17 4.72 5.46 5.06
N ARG A 18 4.73 6.55 5.85
CA ARG A 18 5.92 7.39 6.05
C ARG A 18 7.04 6.59 6.69
N LEU A 19 8.27 6.87 6.30
CA LEU A 19 9.42 6.09 6.77
C LEU A 19 10.18 6.80 7.87
N TYR A 20 10.63 6.02 8.84
CA TYR A 20 11.54 6.43 9.89
C TYR A 20 12.80 5.56 9.84
N LEU A 21 13.94 6.15 10.15
CA LEU A 21 15.24 5.49 10.23
C LEU A 21 15.67 5.45 11.69
N MET A 22 15.98 4.26 12.19
CA MET A 22 16.50 4.03 13.53
C MET A 22 17.95 3.55 13.42
N GLY A 23 18.91 4.30 13.99
CA GLY A 23 20.32 3.87 13.99
C GLY A 23 21.38 4.97 13.87
N SER A 24 21.02 6.25 13.79
CA SER A 24 22.00 7.33 13.97
C SER A 24 22.12 7.69 15.46
N GLN A 25 23.24 8.30 15.85
CA GLN A 25 23.50 8.81 17.21
C GLN A 25 22.39 9.75 17.75
N SER A 26 21.48 10.18 16.88
CA SER A 26 20.33 11.05 17.11
C SER A 26 18.98 10.31 17.28
N GLY A 27 18.93 8.98 17.30
CA GLY A 27 17.71 8.22 17.56
C GLY A 27 16.87 7.93 16.31
N LEU A 28 15.58 8.29 16.33
CA LEU A 28 14.61 8.05 15.26
C LEU A 28 14.50 9.27 14.33
N VAL A 29 14.85 9.11 13.05
CA VAL A 29 14.80 10.18 12.04
C VAL A 29 13.67 9.93 11.06
N LYS A 30 12.78 10.91 10.88
CA LYS A 30 11.72 10.86 9.85
C LYS A 30 12.31 11.15 8.47
N LEU A 31 12.05 10.28 7.51
CA LEU A 31 12.45 10.47 6.11
C LEU A 31 11.46 11.36 5.37
N PRO A 32 11.91 12.06 4.30
CA PRO A 32 11.08 13.01 3.56
C PRO A 32 10.00 12.35 2.68
N PHE A 33 10.08 11.03 2.46
CA PHE A 33 9.17 10.31 1.57
C PHE A 33 8.56 9.08 2.25
N SER A 34 7.32 8.80 1.92
CA SER A 34 6.58 7.58 2.24
C SER A 34 6.82 6.47 1.21
N ILE A 35 6.49 5.23 1.55
CA ILE A 35 6.57 4.09 0.62
C ILE A 35 5.73 4.35 -0.65
N PRO A 36 4.46 4.82 -0.59
CA PRO A 36 3.69 5.15 -1.78
C PRO A 36 4.35 6.19 -2.69
N GLU A 37 4.94 7.25 -2.11
CA GLU A 37 5.63 8.30 -2.88
C GLU A 37 6.88 7.76 -3.57
N LEU A 38 7.67 6.94 -2.87
CA LEU A 38 8.85 6.28 -3.44
C LEU A 38 8.48 5.31 -4.57
N VAL A 39 7.40 4.55 -4.40
CA VAL A 39 6.87 3.66 -5.46
C VAL A 39 6.41 4.47 -6.68
N HIS A 40 5.77 5.61 -6.47
CA HIS A 40 5.32 6.48 -7.56
C HIS A 40 6.49 7.12 -8.33
N ALA A 41 7.55 7.51 -7.62
CA ALA A 41 8.76 8.07 -8.22
C ALA A 41 9.66 7.01 -8.89
N ALA A 42 9.39 5.72 -8.70
CA ALA A 42 10.17 4.63 -9.27
C ALA A 42 9.79 4.35 -10.74
N PRO A 43 10.73 3.83 -11.56
CA PRO A 43 12.11 3.53 -11.22
C PRO A 43 12.99 4.79 -11.15
N CYS A 44 13.82 4.89 -10.11
CA CYS A 44 14.77 6.00 -9.98
C CYS A 44 16.13 5.52 -9.43
N ARG A 45 17.20 6.20 -9.84
CA ARG A 45 18.57 5.88 -9.42
C ARG A 45 19.18 7.07 -8.70
N THR A 46 19.77 6.82 -7.52
CA THR A 46 20.50 7.85 -6.78
C THR A 46 21.93 7.98 -7.27
N SER A 47 22.58 9.12 -6.99
CA SER A 47 24.02 9.34 -7.24
C SER A 47 24.89 8.27 -6.58
N ASP A 48 24.45 7.77 -5.43
CA ASP A 48 25.20 6.81 -4.61
C ASP A 48 25.09 5.37 -5.12
N GLY A 49 24.42 5.17 -6.26
CA GLY A 49 24.32 3.87 -6.92
C GLY A 49 23.20 2.98 -6.41
N LEU A 50 22.19 3.52 -5.72
CA LEU A 50 20.99 2.77 -5.35
C LEU A 50 19.92 2.90 -6.44
N LEU A 51 19.31 1.78 -6.82
CA LEU A 51 18.17 1.71 -7.74
C LEU A 51 16.91 1.37 -6.95
N TYR A 52 15.93 2.26 -7.00
CA TYR A 52 14.61 2.07 -6.42
C TYR A 52 13.67 1.54 -7.50
N THR A 53 12.98 0.45 -7.20
CA THR A 53 11.93 -0.12 -8.06
C THR A 53 10.64 -0.22 -7.28
N GLY A 54 9.55 0.22 -7.87
CA GLY A 54 8.24 0.27 -7.24
C GLY A 54 7.20 -0.52 -8.03
N LYS A 55 6.27 -1.14 -7.32
CA LYS A 55 5.06 -1.75 -7.89
C LYS A 55 3.85 -1.35 -7.07
N LYS A 56 2.81 -0.86 -7.75
CA LYS A 56 1.50 -0.62 -7.16
C LYS A 56 0.49 -1.62 -7.74
N GLN A 57 -0.28 -2.27 -6.88
CA GLN A 57 -1.38 -3.14 -7.28
C GLN A 57 -2.64 -2.74 -6.51
N ASP A 58 -3.69 -2.38 -7.24
CA ASP A 58 -4.98 -2.03 -6.67
C ASP A 58 -5.94 -3.20 -6.87
N SER A 59 -6.75 -3.49 -5.85
CA SER A 59 -7.75 -4.55 -5.85
C SER A 59 -8.98 -4.12 -5.07
N TRP A 60 -10.14 -4.62 -5.46
CA TRP A 60 -11.40 -4.37 -4.79
C TRP A 60 -11.99 -5.69 -4.30
N SER A 61 -12.56 -5.70 -3.10
CA SER A 61 -13.32 -6.81 -2.57
C SER A 61 -14.71 -6.33 -2.19
N VAL A 62 -15.72 -7.11 -2.53
CA VAL A 62 -17.10 -6.88 -2.12
C VAL A 62 -17.46 -7.93 -1.09
N ILE A 63 -18.09 -7.50 0.00
CA ILE A 63 -18.55 -8.38 1.07
C ILE A 63 -20.05 -8.15 1.25
N ASP A 64 -20.83 -9.21 1.16
CA ASP A 64 -22.22 -9.19 1.60
C ASP A 64 -22.29 -9.13 3.12
N ALA A 65 -22.94 -8.11 3.68
CA ALA A 65 -22.98 -7.87 5.11
C ALA A 65 -23.80 -8.90 5.91
N TRP A 66 -24.79 -9.57 5.29
CA TRP A 66 -25.61 -10.60 5.97
C TRP A 66 -25.00 -11.98 5.83
N THR A 67 -24.51 -12.32 4.63
CA THR A 67 -23.98 -13.67 4.38
C THR A 67 -22.50 -13.79 4.71
N GLY A 68 -21.77 -12.67 4.77
CA GLY A 68 -20.32 -12.64 4.94
C GLY A 68 -19.55 -13.11 3.71
N ARG A 69 -20.23 -13.38 2.58
CA ARG A 69 -19.60 -13.83 1.34
C ARG A 69 -18.73 -12.71 0.77
N ARG A 70 -17.45 -13.01 0.53
CA ARG A 70 -16.48 -12.07 -0.06
C ARG A 70 -16.11 -12.47 -1.49
N GLU A 71 -16.17 -11.52 -2.41
CA GLU A 71 -15.72 -11.68 -3.79
C GLU A 71 -14.69 -10.61 -4.16
N GLN A 72 -13.60 -11.02 -4.84
CA GLN A 72 -12.58 -10.07 -5.32
C GLN A 72 -12.93 -9.62 -6.73
N LEU A 73 -13.10 -8.32 -6.92
CA LEU A 73 -13.39 -7.75 -8.24
C LEU A 73 -12.11 -7.74 -9.07
N THR A 74 -12.08 -8.60 -10.08
CA THR A 74 -11.02 -8.62 -11.09
C THR A 74 -11.63 -8.22 -12.43
N GLY A 75 -11.60 -6.93 -12.76
CA GLY A 75 -12.16 -6.41 -14.01
C GLY A 75 -13.68 -6.28 -13.99
N SER A 76 -14.40 -7.26 -14.53
CA SER A 76 -15.86 -7.19 -14.70
C SER A 76 -16.57 -7.87 -13.54
N TYR A 77 -17.04 -7.08 -12.57
CA TYR A 77 -17.99 -7.56 -11.57
C TYR A 77 -19.36 -7.66 -12.23
N SER A 78 -19.80 -8.88 -12.52
CA SER A 78 -21.20 -9.15 -12.80
C SER A 78 -21.80 -9.55 -11.47
N PRO A 79 -22.56 -8.69 -10.76
CA PRO A 79 -23.29 -9.14 -9.59
C PRO A 79 -24.15 -10.31 -10.05
N SER A 80 -23.86 -11.52 -9.58
CA SER A 80 -24.76 -12.64 -9.77
C SER A 80 -26.06 -12.18 -9.14
N SER A 81 -27.09 -12.01 -9.96
CA SER A 81 -28.41 -11.48 -9.63
C SER A 81 -28.95 -12.02 -8.30
N SER A 82 -28.55 -11.43 -7.17
CA SER A 82 -29.32 -11.51 -5.94
C SER A 82 -30.39 -10.45 -6.12
N SER A 83 -31.57 -10.94 -6.48
CA SER A 83 -32.81 -10.18 -6.59
C SER A 83 -33.34 -9.84 -5.18
N ASP A 84 -32.42 -9.52 -4.27
CA ASP A 84 -32.71 -9.19 -2.88
C ASP A 84 -32.48 -7.70 -2.72
N LEU A 85 -33.59 -6.96 -2.71
CA LEU A 85 -33.71 -5.52 -2.44
C LEU A 85 -33.09 -5.10 -1.07
N GLU A 86 -32.55 -6.05 -0.32
CA GLU A 86 -31.97 -5.93 1.03
C GLU A 86 -30.47 -6.28 1.05
N SER A 87 -29.73 -6.06 -0.04
CA SER A 87 -28.28 -6.37 -0.12
C SER A 87 -27.38 -5.12 0.12
N CYS A 88 -27.16 -4.69 1.36
CA CYS A 88 -25.94 -3.98 1.85
C CYS A 88 -24.65 -4.75 1.53
N LEU A 89 -24.00 -4.28 0.47
CA LEU A 89 -22.67 -4.70 0.06
C LEU A 89 -21.63 -3.73 0.63
N ILE A 90 -20.57 -4.27 1.23
CA ILE A 90 -19.42 -3.52 1.73
C ILE A 90 -18.30 -3.63 0.70
N TYR A 91 -17.82 -2.49 0.21
CA TYR A 91 -16.72 -2.41 -0.74
C TYR A 91 -15.43 -2.06 -0.01
N ILE A 92 -14.41 -2.88 -0.20
CA ILE A 92 -13.07 -2.69 0.38
C ILE A 92 -12.07 -2.56 -0.76
N GLY A 93 -11.55 -1.36 -0.93
CA GLY A 93 -10.38 -1.09 -1.76
C GLY A 93 -9.11 -1.46 -1.02
N ARG A 94 -8.17 -2.09 -1.72
CA ARG A 94 -6.84 -2.44 -1.21
C ARG A 94 -5.79 -2.03 -2.23
N LYS A 95 -4.88 -1.16 -1.83
CA LYS A 95 -3.68 -0.78 -2.57
C LYS A 95 -2.47 -1.46 -1.94
N VAL A 96 -1.69 -2.16 -2.75
CA VAL A 96 -0.45 -2.83 -2.35
C VAL A 96 0.71 -2.13 -3.02
N TYR A 97 1.65 -1.63 -2.23
CA TYR A 97 2.85 -0.94 -2.68
C TYR A 97 4.07 -1.78 -2.32
N THR A 98 4.74 -2.35 -3.31
CA THR A 98 6.03 -3.03 -3.12
C THR A 98 7.15 -2.13 -3.57
N LEU A 99 8.13 -1.90 -2.70
CA LEU A 99 9.31 -1.11 -2.98
C LEU A 99 10.55 -1.99 -2.74
N SER A 100 11.45 -2.00 -3.72
CA SER A 100 12.73 -2.70 -3.61
C SER A 100 13.87 -1.74 -3.94
N ILE A 101 14.93 -1.78 -3.13
CA ILE A 101 16.14 -1.00 -3.32
C ILE A 101 17.28 -1.95 -3.61
N TYR A 102 17.93 -1.76 -4.75
CA TYR A 102 19.09 -2.52 -5.18
C TYR A 102 20.34 -1.65 -5.14
N ASP A 103 21.44 -2.18 -4.61
CA ASP A 103 22.76 -1.57 -4.75
C ASP A 103 23.32 -1.97 -6.12
N MET A 104 23.48 -1.02 -7.03
CA MET A 104 23.87 -1.29 -8.42
C MET A 104 25.33 -1.73 -8.55
N ARG A 105 26.18 -1.41 -7.57
CA ARG A 105 27.61 -1.80 -7.57
C ARG A 105 27.77 -3.27 -7.21
N THR A 106 27.01 -3.72 -6.22
CA THR A 106 27.05 -5.12 -5.74
C THR A 106 25.97 -6.00 -6.37
N ARG A 107 24.96 -5.39 -7.00
CA ARG A 107 23.70 -6.02 -7.47
C ARG A 107 22.89 -6.67 -6.34
N ALA A 108 23.16 -6.31 -5.09
CA ALA A 108 22.46 -6.86 -3.93
C ALA A 108 21.15 -6.12 -3.66
N LEU A 109 20.10 -6.87 -3.31
CA LEU A 109 18.88 -6.31 -2.75
C LEU A 109 19.18 -5.79 -1.34
N ARG A 110 19.10 -4.48 -1.15
CA ARG A 110 19.35 -3.82 0.15
C ARG A 110 18.09 -3.75 1.00
N TRP A 111 16.94 -3.54 0.36
CA TRP A 111 15.69 -3.39 1.08
C TRP A 111 14.51 -3.82 0.21
N ASN A 112 13.56 -4.53 0.81
CA ASN A 112 12.32 -4.96 0.17
C ASN A 112 11.18 -4.83 1.17
N VAL A 113 10.24 -3.94 0.89
CA VAL A 113 9.10 -3.66 1.75
C VAL A 113 7.81 -3.73 0.95
N THR A 114 6.76 -4.24 1.58
CA THR A 114 5.40 -4.16 1.05
C THR A 114 4.52 -3.42 2.05
N TYR A 115 3.86 -2.37 1.57
CA TYR A 115 2.91 -1.56 2.33
C TYR A 115 1.50 -1.77 1.80
N TYR A 116 0.54 -1.93 2.71
CA TYR A 116 -0.86 -2.14 2.40
C TYR A 116 -1.67 -0.94 2.85
N HIS A 117 -2.52 -0.42 1.97
CA HIS A 117 -3.47 0.62 2.30
C HIS A 117 -4.88 0.13 1.96
N TYR A 118 -5.75 0.11 2.97
CA TYR A 118 -7.15 -0.28 2.84
C TYR A 118 -8.02 0.97 2.87
N SER A 119 -9.01 1.03 1.98
CA SER A 119 -10.02 2.07 1.93
C SER A 119 -11.39 1.42 1.88
N ALA A 120 -12.28 1.78 2.80
CA ALA A 120 -13.69 1.44 2.75
C ALA A 120 -14.45 2.75 2.70
N GLU A 121 -14.93 3.13 1.53
CA GLU A 121 -15.89 4.24 1.43
C GLU A 121 -17.28 3.63 1.61
N PRO A 122 -18.09 4.14 2.55
CA PRO A 122 -19.51 3.82 2.54
C PRO A 122 -20.07 4.33 1.21
N LEU A 123 -20.81 3.48 0.48
CA LEU A 123 -21.64 4.00 -0.60
C LEU A 123 -22.62 4.98 0.03
N GLU A 124 -22.44 6.26 -0.25
CA GLU A 124 -23.49 7.24 0.03
C GLU A 124 -24.74 6.78 -0.71
N ASP A 125 -25.86 6.78 0.01
CA ASP A 125 -27.15 6.36 -0.48
C ASP A 125 -27.48 7.14 -1.76
N THR A 126 -27.40 6.47 -2.91
CA THR A 126 -27.56 7.09 -4.23
C THR A 126 -29.04 7.34 -4.56
N SER A 127 -29.92 7.33 -3.55
CA SER A 127 -31.33 7.73 -3.64
C SER A 127 -31.54 9.19 -4.04
N ALA A 128 -30.48 10.01 -4.15
CA ALA A 128 -30.57 11.41 -4.54
C ALA A 128 -30.40 11.72 -6.05
N TYR A 129 -29.95 10.78 -6.91
CA TYR A 129 -29.88 11.02 -8.37
C TYR A 129 -31.17 10.55 -9.06
N GLY A 130 -32.26 11.21 -8.72
CA GLY A 130 -33.60 10.90 -9.22
C GLY A 130 -34.53 12.11 -9.24
N ARG A 131 -34.05 13.28 -9.69
CA ARG A 131 -34.91 14.38 -10.19
C ARG A 131 -34.04 15.45 -10.82
N PHE A 132 -34.11 15.61 -12.14
CA PHE A 132 -34.55 16.81 -12.88
C PHE A 132 -34.69 16.44 -14.36
#